data_AF-A0A377B470-F1
#
_entry.id   AF-A0A377B470-F1
#
_cell.length_a   1.000
_cell.length_b   1.000
_cell.length_c   1.000
_cell.angle_alpha   90.00
_cell.angle_beta   90.00
_cell.angle_gamma   90.00
#
_symmetry.space_group_name_H-M   'P 1'
#
loop_
_entity.id
_entity.type
_entity.pdbx_description
1 polymer ?
#
loop_
_entity_poly.entity_id
_entity_poly.type
_entity_poly.pdbx_seq_one_letter_code
_entity_poly.pdbx_strand_id
1 'polypeptide(L)'
;MLEPSTLGVLAQQHGDNPMPVFSFMGNASQHPQQVPCYITHTNEKTHDVIRSNLDRSPMYAGVIEGVGPRYCPSIEDKVMRFADRNQHQIFLEPEGLTSNEIYPNGISTSLPFDVQMQIVRSMQGWKTRRIVRPGYAIEYDFFDPRDLNRRWRASLSRGCSLLVRLTALPVTKKPLRKVCWPVLTLPVCLLTKKVGLRHVLRRISAY
;
A
#
# COMPACT_ATOMS: atom_id res chain seq x y z
N MET A 1 -22.43 -12.65 1.04
CA MET A 1 -22.01 -12.73 2.45
C MET A 1 -20.86 -13.72 2.49
N LEU A 2 -19.68 -13.31 2.98
CA LEU A 2 -18.51 -14.19 3.07
C LEU A 2 -18.86 -15.36 4.00
N GLU A 3 -18.82 -16.59 3.49
CA GLU A 3 -19.16 -17.79 4.27
C GLU A 3 -18.37 -17.84 5.59
N PRO A 4 -19.05 -17.78 6.76
CA PRO A 4 -18.41 -17.74 8.08
C PRO A 4 -17.48 -18.93 8.35
N SER A 5 -17.74 -20.06 7.68
CA SER A 5 -17.08 -21.36 7.92
C SER A 5 -15.57 -21.36 7.64
N THR A 6 -15.06 -20.46 6.80
CA THR A 6 -13.63 -20.46 6.40
C THR A 6 -12.80 -19.36 7.06
N LEU A 7 -13.42 -18.27 7.52
CA LEU A 7 -12.74 -17.27 8.37
C LEU A 7 -12.78 -17.66 9.85
N GLY A 8 -13.73 -18.51 10.27
CA GLY A 8 -13.86 -18.95 11.66
C GLY A 8 -12.66 -19.72 12.22
N VAL A 9 -11.79 -20.26 11.35
CA VAL A 9 -10.54 -20.92 11.77
C VAL A 9 -9.39 -19.94 12.04
N LEU A 10 -9.56 -18.66 11.66
CA LEU A 10 -8.54 -17.63 11.81
C LEU A 10 -8.76 -16.85 13.11
N ALA A 11 -7.66 -16.42 13.71
CA ALA A 11 -7.71 -15.56 14.89
C ALA A 11 -8.33 -14.21 14.52
N GLN A 12 -9.27 -13.75 15.34
CA GLN A 12 -9.89 -12.43 15.20
C GLN A 12 -9.15 -11.40 16.05
N GLN A 13 -8.97 -10.21 15.49
CA GLN A 13 -8.47 -9.06 16.21
C GLN A 13 -9.55 -7.98 16.23
N HIS A 14 -10.12 -7.75 17.42
CA HIS A 14 -11.09 -6.68 17.67
C HIS A 14 -10.38 -5.36 17.96
N GLY A 15 -11.14 -4.26 17.87
CA GLY A 15 -10.67 -2.95 18.32
C GLY A 15 -10.60 -2.85 19.84
N ASP A 16 -10.01 -1.75 20.32
CA ASP A 16 -9.84 -1.49 21.74
C ASP A 16 -11.18 -1.20 22.45
N ASN A 17 -11.21 -1.51 23.75
CA ASN A 17 -12.32 -1.18 24.64
C ASN A 17 -11.79 -0.47 25.91
N PRO A 18 -12.16 0.80 26.18
CA PRO A 18 -13.14 1.63 25.46
C PRO A 18 -12.66 2.09 24.07
N MET A 19 -13.61 2.32 23.17
CA MET A 19 -13.32 2.67 21.76
C MET A 19 -12.65 4.05 21.67
N PRO A 20 -11.45 4.15 21.10
CA PRO A 20 -10.72 5.41 21.00
C PRO A 20 -11.33 6.31 19.92
N VAL A 21 -11.38 7.62 20.18
CA VAL A 21 -11.91 8.63 19.25
C VAL A 21 -10.76 9.42 18.65
N PHE A 22 -10.72 9.54 17.33
CA PHE A 22 -9.61 10.20 16.63
C PHE A 22 -9.60 11.74 16.78
N SER A 23 -10.78 12.37 16.74
CA SER A 23 -10.93 13.83 16.85
C SER A 23 -11.18 14.25 18.28
N PHE A 24 -10.55 15.35 18.72
CA PHE A 24 -10.84 15.97 20.03
C PHE A 24 -12.30 16.44 20.18
N MET A 25 -13.02 16.65 19.07
CA MET A 25 -14.42 17.07 19.06
C MET A 25 -15.41 15.91 18.86
N GLY A 26 -14.91 14.71 18.57
CA GLY A 26 -15.74 13.55 18.28
C GLY A 26 -16.16 12.82 19.56
N ASN A 27 -16.99 11.80 19.39
CA ASN A 27 -17.29 10.83 20.45
C ASN A 27 -17.54 9.44 19.85
N ALA A 28 -17.50 8.40 20.70
CA ALA A 28 -17.58 7.01 20.25
C ALA A 28 -18.95 6.64 19.63
N SER A 29 -20.04 7.36 19.91
CA SER A 29 -21.35 7.07 19.30
C SER A 29 -21.44 7.49 17.84
N GLN A 30 -20.51 8.32 17.35
CA GLN A 30 -20.38 8.67 15.95
C GLN A 30 -19.69 7.58 15.12
N HIS A 31 -19.09 6.58 15.75
CA HIS A 31 -18.38 5.54 15.03
C HIS A 31 -19.35 4.57 14.36
N PRO A 32 -19.04 4.10 13.15
CA PRO A 32 -19.84 3.07 12.49
C PRO A 32 -19.71 1.73 13.22
N GLN A 33 -20.46 0.73 12.75
CA GLN A 33 -20.33 -0.64 13.25
C GLN A 33 -18.86 -1.08 13.20
N GLN A 34 -18.35 -1.55 14.34
CA GLN A 34 -17.00 -2.10 14.43
C GLN A 34 -17.03 -3.57 13.99
N VAL A 35 -16.02 -3.96 13.21
CA VAL A 35 -15.85 -5.33 12.71
C VAL A 35 -14.41 -5.78 12.99
N PRO A 36 -14.20 -7.06 13.33
CA PRO A 36 -12.85 -7.56 13.56
C PRO A 36 -12.06 -7.64 12.25
N CYS A 37 -10.74 -7.46 12.36
CA CYS A 37 -9.80 -7.96 11.37
C CYS A 37 -9.50 -9.43 11.66
N TYR A 38 -9.02 -10.16 10.66
CA TYR A 38 -8.58 -11.55 10.84
C TYR A 38 -7.09 -11.66 10.62
N ILE A 39 -6.45 -12.61 11.28
CA ILE A 39 -5.02 -12.83 11.18
C ILE A 39 -4.77 -14.17 10.51
N THR A 40 -3.93 -14.16 9.48
CA THR A 40 -3.38 -15.37 8.86
C THR A 40 -1.86 -15.24 8.72
N HIS A 41 -1.22 -16.31 8.28
CA HIS A 41 0.23 -16.36 8.14
C HIS A 41 0.61 -16.95 6.78
N THR A 42 1.69 -16.42 6.20
CA THR A 42 2.43 -17.16 5.18
C THR A 42 3.11 -18.38 5.81
N ASN A 43 3.47 -19.36 5.01
CA ASN A 43 4.22 -20.52 5.45
C ASN A 43 5.35 -20.86 4.46
N GLU A 44 6.10 -21.92 4.74
CA GLU A 44 7.20 -22.38 3.89
C GLU A 44 6.75 -22.61 2.44
N LYS A 45 5.56 -23.20 2.21
CA LYS A 45 5.04 -23.37 0.84
C LYS A 45 4.84 -22.04 0.13
N THR A 46 4.34 -21.03 0.84
CA THR A 46 4.23 -19.66 0.31
C THR A 46 5.59 -19.13 -0.10
N HIS A 47 6.62 -19.35 0.73
CA HIS A 47 7.96 -18.86 0.48
C HIS A 47 8.62 -19.59 -0.69
N ASP A 48 8.41 -20.89 -0.82
CA ASP A 48 8.93 -21.68 -1.93
C ASP A 48 8.31 -21.26 -3.27
N VAL A 49 7.01 -21.00 -3.29
CA VAL A 49 6.32 -20.42 -4.46
C VAL A 49 6.96 -19.08 -4.85
N ILE A 50 7.20 -18.20 -3.88
CA ILE A 50 7.85 -16.91 -4.12
C ILE A 50 9.27 -17.10 -4.66
N ARG A 51 10.11 -17.87 -3.96
CA ARG A 51 11.51 -18.10 -4.33
C ARG A 51 11.65 -18.69 -5.72
N SER A 52 10.78 -19.63 -6.07
CA SER A 52 10.78 -20.31 -7.39
C SER A 52 10.32 -19.42 -8.54
N ASN A 53 9.77 -18.23 -8.25
CA ASN A 53 9.26 -17.29 -9.25
C ASN A 53 9.87 -15.87 -9.11
N LEU A 54 10.97 -15.72 -8.36
CA LEU A 54 11.60 -14.41 -8.15
C LEU A 54 12.11 -13.78 -9.45
N ASP A 55 12.60 -14.61 -10.36
CA ASP A 55 13.02 -14.22 -11.71
C ASP A 55 11.90 -13.58 -12.53
N ARG A 56 10.64 -13.88 -12.18
CA ARG A 56 9.44 -13.31 -12.82
C ARG A 56 8.94 -12.03 -12.16
N SER A 57 9.53 -11.61 -11.04
CA SER A 57 9.18 -10.34 -10.40
C SER A 57 9.84 -9.18 -11.16
N PRO A 58 9.08 -8.18 -11.62
CA PRO A 58 9.61 -6.97 -12.25
C PRO A 58 10.66 -6.23 -11.42
N MET A 59 10.55 -6.35 -10.09
CA MET A 59 11.50 -5.78 -9.13
C MET A 59 12.88 -6.47 -9.17
N TYR A 60 12.92 -7.76 -9.51
CA TYR A 60 14.15 -8.57 -9.54
C TYR A 60 14.66 -8.83 -10.97
N ALA A 61 13.76 -8.85 -11.95
CA ALA A 61 14.07 -9.01 -13.38
C ALA A 61 14.67 -7.74 -14.02
N GLY A 62 14.87 -6.66 -13.25
CA GLY A 62 15.41 -5.39 -13.75
C GLY A 62 14.45 -4.60 -14.65
N VAL A 63 13.15 -4.92 -14.62
CA VAL A 63 12.11 -4.18 -15.37
C VAL A 63 11.76 -2.87 -14.67
N ILE A 64 11.81 -2.86 -13.34
CA ILE A 64 11.67 -1.67 -12.49
C ILE A 64 13.07 -1.25 -12.06
N GLU A 65 13.43 0.01 -12.31
CA GLU A 65 14.72 0.58 -11.92
C GLU A 65 14.67 1.18 -10.50
N GLY A 66 13.47 1.59 -10.08
CA GLY A 66 13.20 2.16 -8.78
C GLY A 66 13.43 1.20 -7.61
N VAL A 67 14.04 1.72 -6.55
CA VAL A 67 14.20 0.97 -5.29
C VAL A 67 12.87 0.91 -4.55
N GLY A 68 12.45 -0.30 -4.18
CA GLY A 68 11.22 -0.53 -3.42
C GLY A 68 11.21 0.17 -2.05
N PRO A 69 10.03 0.36 -1.43
CA PRO A 69 9.93 1.03 -0.13
C PRO A 69 10.74 0.32 0.96
N ARG A 70 11.59 1.06 1.68
CA ARG A 70 12.47 0.48 2.72
C ARG A 70 11.73 -0.23 3.85
N TYR A 71 10.59 0.32 4.29
CA TYR A 71 9.85 -0.15 5.47
C TYR A 71 8.56 -0.91 5.14
N CYS A 72 8.11 -0.84 3.88
CA CYS A 72 6.95 -1.57 3.39
C CYS A 72 7.37 -2.34 2.13
N PRO A 73 8.30 -3.32 2.27
CA PRO A 73 8.75 -4.11 1.14
C PRO A 73 7.61 -4.96 0.61
N SER A 74 7.68 -5.34 -0.67
CA SER A 74 6.81 -6.37 -1.22
C SER A 74 7.06 -7.71 -0.52
N ILE A 75 6.13 -8.66 -0.63
CA ILE A 75 6.27 -9.97 0.02
C ILE A 75 7.48 -10.74 -0.53
N GLU A 76 7.76 -10.60 -1.82
CA GLU A 76 8.95 -11.17 -2.45
C GLU A 76 10.26 -10.57 -1.89
N ASP A 77 10.30 -9.27 -1.63
CA ASP A 77 11.45 -8.61 -0.98
C ASP A 77 11.55 -8.95 0.52
N LYS A 78 10.41 -9.07 1.20
CA LYS A 78 10.33 -9.46 2.61
C LYS A 78 10.86 -10.89 2.82
N VAL A 79 10.46 -11.85 1.99
CA VAL A 79 10.92 -13.25 2.06
C VAL A 79 12.42 -13.36 1.79
N MET A 80 12.95 -12.57 0.85
CA MET A 80 14.38 -12.58 0.54
C MET A 80 15.24 -11.95 1.64
N ARG A 81 14.77 -10.84 2.23
CA ARG A 81 15.52 -10.15 3.31
C ARG A 81 15.46 -10.88 4.64
N PHE A 82 14.36 -11.57 4.93
CA PHE A 82 14.12 -12.27 6.19
C PHE A 82 13.97 -13.77 5.95
N ALA A 83 14.97 -14.36 5.29
CA ALA A 83 14.96 -15.77 4.90
C ALA A 83 15.01 -16.75 6.09
N ASP A 84 15.43 -16.27 7.26
CA ASP A 84 15.43 -16.99 8.54
C ASP A 84 14.03 -17.17 9.14
N ARG A 85 13.04 -16.41 8.68
CA ARG A 85 11.66 -16.49 9.17
C ARG A 85 10.83 -17.43 8.32
N ASN A 86 10.26 -18.46 8.95
CA ASN A 86 9.41 -19.45 8.28
C ASN A 86 7.96 -18.96 8.05
N GLN A 87 7.57 -17.84 8.67
CA GLN A 87 6.24 -17.27 8.53
C GLN A 87 6.24 -15.75 8.70
N HIS A 88 5.28 -15.11 8.03
CA HIS A 88 4.98 -13.70 8.13
C HIS A 88 3.49 -13.52 8.42
N GLN A 89 3.17 -12.75 9.45
CA GLN A 89 1.80 -12.42 9.80
C GLN A 89 1.18 -11.47 8.78
N ILE A 90 -0.04 -11.80 8.34
CA ILE A 90 -0.84 -11.07 7.37
C ILE A 90 -2.16 -10.68 8.04
N PHE A 91 -2.52 -9.40 7.91
CA PHE A 91 -3.80 -8.89 8.38
C PHE A 91 -4.82 -8.91 7.25
N LEU A 92 -6.00 -9.42 7.56
CA LEU A 92 -7.14 -9.46 6.65
C LEU A 92 -8.11 -8.38 7.07
N GLU A 93 -8.03 -7.26 6.38
CA GLU A 93 -8.76 -6.03 6.70
C GLU A 93 -9.99 -5.94 5.78
N PRO A 94 -11.22 -5.88 6.31
CA PRO A 94 -12.40 -5.63 5.49
C PRO A 94 -12.32 -4.25 4.82
N GLU A 95 -12.47 -4.17 3.50
CA GLU A 95 -12.39 -2.87 2.80
C GLU A 95 -13.60 -1.95 3.09
N GLY A 96 -14.72 -2.54 3.52
CA GLY A 96 -15.90 -1.78 3.91
C GLY A 96 -16.97 -2.67 4.56
N LEU A 97 -17.94 -2.04 5.21
CA LEU A 97 -19.01 -2.74 5.93
C LEU A 97 -19.99 -3.48 5.02
N THR A 98 -20.12 -3.03 3.78
CA THR A 98 -21.05 -3.57 2.77
C THR A 98 -20.34 -4.33 1.65
N SER A 99 -19.01 -4.35 1.65
CA SER A 99 -18.20 -5.04 0.64
C SER A 99 -17.86 -6.46 1.08
N ASN A 100 -17.70 -7.35 0.09
CA ASN A 100 -17.14 -8.69 0.33
C ASN A 100 -15.63 -8.73 0.04
N GLU A 101 -15.02 -7.59 -0.26
CA GLU A 101 -13.58 -7.47 -0.53
C GLU A 101 -12.80 -7.37 0.79
N ILE A 102 -11.70 -8.12 0.84
CA ILE A 102 -10.77 -8.16 1.97
C ILE A 102 -9.41 -7.75 1.44
N TYR A 103 -8.81 -6.76 2.09
CA TYR A 103 -7.45 -6.32 1.83
C TYR A 103 -6.45 -7.16 2.66
N PRO A 104 -5.58 -7.96 2.03
CA PRO A 104 -4.58 -8.75 2.73
C PRO A 104 -3.31 -7.92 2.95
N ASN A 105 -3.32 -7.14 4.03
CA ASN A 105 -2.20 -6.30 4.41
C ASN A 105 -0.98 -7.17 4.80
N GLY A 106 0.10 -7.00 4.04
CA GLY A 106 1.37 -7.69 4.23
C GLY A 106 1.81 -8.59 3.07
N ILE A 107 0.97 -8.78 2.04
CA ILE A 107 1.32 -9.54 0.82
C ILE A 107 1.33 -8.69 -0.47
N SER A 108 1.66 -7.40 -0.37
CA SER A 108 1.85 -6.56 -1.57
C SER A 108 2.90 -7.18 -2.48
N THR A 109 2.62 -7.30 -3.78
CA THR A 109 3.50 -8.01 -4.71
C THR A 109 3.41 -7.46 -6.13
N SER A 110 4.50 -7.67 -6.87
CA SER A 110 4.61 -7.42 -8.31
C SER A 110 4.60 -8.71 -9.14
N LEU A 111 4.49 -9.88 -8.49
CA LEU A 111 4.54 -11.18 -9.14
C LEU A 111 3.33 -11.41 -10.07
N PRO A 112 3.47 -12.27 -11.11
CA PRO A 112 2.37 -12.58 -12.01
C PRO A 112 1.14 -13.20 -11.32
N PHE A 113 -0.05 -12.97 -11.88
CA PHE A 113 -1.33 -13.41 -11.30
C PHE A 113 -1.39 -14.89 -10.91
N ASP A 114 -0.83 -15.79 -11.72
CA ASP A 114 -0.78 -17.23 -11.43
C ASP A 114 -0.01 -17.52 -10.12
N VAL A 115 1.09 -16.80 -9.89
CA VAL A 115 1.90 -16.89 -8.68
C VAL A 115 1.16 -16.26 -7.50
N GLN A 116 0.50 -15.12 -7.70
CA GLN A 116 -0.34 -14.49 -6.67
C GLN A 116 -1.43 -15.46 -6.18
N MET A 117 -2.09 -16.17 -7.11
CA MET A 117 -3.11 -17.16 -6.76
C MET A 117 -2.53 -18.32 -5.95
N GLN A 118 -1.32 -18.80 -6.29
CA GLN A 118 -0.63 -19.82 -5.52
C GLN A 118 -0.29 -19.34 -4.10
N ILE A 119 0.22 -18.11 -3.97
CA ILE A 119 0.49 -17.46 -2.67
C ILE A 119 -0.78 -17.41 -1.82
N VAL A 120 -1.85 -16.85 -2.36
CA VAL A 120 -3.17 -16.73 -1.71
C VAL A 120 -3.65 -18.10 -1.23
N ARG A 121 -3.68 -19.10 -2.12
CA ARG A 121 -4.20 -20.44 -1.80
C ARG A 121 -3.33 -21.25 -0.83
N SER A 122 -2.04 -20.92 -0.73
CA SER A 122 -1.12 -21.60 0.19
C SER A 122 -1.37 -21.22 1.66
N MET A 123 -1.98 -20.06 1.93
CA MET A 123 -2.24 -19.58 3.29
C MET A 123 -3.46 -20.26 3.93
N GLN A 124 -3.45 -20.33 5.26
CA GLN A 124 -4.55 -20.92 6.03
C GLN A 124 -5.84 -20.12 5.84
N GLY A 125 -6.97 -20.83 5.68
CA GLY A 125 -8.29 -20.23 5.45
C GLY A 125 -8.53 -19.73 4.02
N TRP A 126 -7.53 -19.80 3.13
CA TRP A 126 -7.55 -19.14 1.82
C TRP A 126 -7.58 -20.08 0.60
N LYS A 127 -7.59 -21.40 0.82
CA LYS A 127 -7.54 -22.43 -0.24
C LYS A 127 -8.58 -22.25 -1.36
N THR A 128 -9.79 -21.79 -1.03
CA THR A 128 -10.92 -21.62 -1.96
C THR A 128 -11.16 -20.16 -2.36
N ARG A 129 -10.32 -19.23 -1.91
CA ARG A 129 -10.51 -17.79 -2.15
C ARG A 129 -10.14 -17.43 -3.58
N ARG A 130 -10.81 -16.37 -4.08
CA ARG A 130 -10.59 -15.80 -5.41
C ARG A 130 -10.06 -14.39 -5.26
N ILE A 131 -9.13 -14.04 -6.13
CA ILE A 131 -8.60 -12.67 -6.25
C ILE A 131 -9.60 -11.87 -7.09
N VAL A 132 -10.12 -10.79 -6.54
CA VAL A 132 -11.01 -9.85 -7.26
C VAL A 132 -10.18 -8.83 -8.04
N ARG A 133 -9.11 -8.33 -7.42
CA ARG A 133 -8.16 -7.39 -8.03
C ARG A 133 -6.74 -7.92 -7.83
N PRO A 134 -5.95 -8.11 -8.90
CA PRO A 134 -4.57 -8.56 -8.78
C PRO A 134 -3.71 -7.49 -8.12
N GLY A 135 -2.67 -7.93 -7.41
CA GLY A 135 -1.58 -7.08 -6.96
C GLY A 135 -0.77 -6.56 -8.15
N TYR A 136 -0.20 -5.38 -8.00
CA TYR A 136 0.61 -4.75 -9.03
C TYR A 136 1.62 -3.79 -8.41
N ALA A 137 2.64 -3.44 -9.19
CA ALA A 137 3.60 -2.39 -8.84
C ALA A 137 3.48 -1.22 -9.82
N ILE A 138 3.60 0.00 -9.28
CA ILE A 138 3.68 1.23 -10.07
C ILE A 138 5.03 1.89 -9.81
N GLU A 139 5.71 2.23 -10.90
CA GLU A 139 6.87 3.11 -10.90
C GLU A 139 6.48 4.50 -11.43
N TYR A 140 6.74 5.52 -10.62
CA TYR A 140 6.46 6.90 -10.93
C TYR A 140 7.65 7.79 -10.56
N ASP A 141 7.85 8.84 -11.36
CA ASP A 141 8.83 9.87 -11.04
C ASP A 141 8.30 10.76 -9.90
N PHE A 142 9.23 11.23 -9.07
CA PHE A 142 8.91 12.18 -8.02
C PHE A 142 9.96 13.29 -7.93
N PHE A 143 9.55 14.44 -7.43
CA PHE A 143 10.49 15.53 -7.14
C PHE A 143 11.19 15.29 -5.82
N ASP A 144 12.51 15.43 -5.82
CA ASP A 144 13.30 15.28 -4.60
C ASP A 144 12.87 16.35 -3.57
N PRO A 145 12.36 15.95 -2.39
CA PRO A 145 11.92 16.91 -1.39
C PRO A 145 13.08 17.76 -0.82
N ARG A 146 14.35 17.41 -1.06
CA ARG A 146 15.52 18.19 -0.67
C ARG A 146 15.64 19.51 -1.44
N ASP A 147 15.02 19.59 -2.62
CA ASP A 147 14.97 20.81 -3.43
C ASP A 147 13.86 21.78 -2.97
N LEU A 148 13.09 21.38 -1.95
CA LEU A 148 12.05 22.21 -1.35
C LEU A 148 12.58 22.92 -0.10
N ASN A 149 12.21 24.19 0.06
CA ASN A 149 12.44 24.89 1.32
C ASN A 149 11.53 24.34 2.44
N ARG A 150 11.75 24.78 3.68
CA ARG A 150 10.94 24.38 4.85
C ARG A 150 9.44 24.72 4.74
N ARG A 151 9.06 25.57 3.78
CA ARG A 151 7.67 25.93 3.45
C ARG A 151 7.16 25.19 2.20
N TRP A 152 7.84 24.13 1.78
CA TRP A 152 7.45 23.26 0.66
C TRP A 152 7.39 23.95 -0.70
N ARG A 153 8.18 25.01 -0.90
CA ARG A 153 8.33 25.69 -2.19
C ARG A 153 9.63 25.30 -2.86
N ALA A 154 9.56 24.93 -4.13
CA ALA A 154 10.71 24.80 -5.01
C ALA A 154 11.20 26.19 -5.43
N SER A 155 12.52 26.41 -5.44
CA SER A 155 13.10 27.58 -6.08
C SER A 155 13.21 27.31 -7.58
N LEU A 156 12.20 27.69 -8.36
CA LEU A 156 12.35 27.80 -9.80
C LEU A 156 12.87 29.20 -10.16
N SER A 157 13.55 29.30 -11.30
CA SER A 157 14.06 30.57 -11.86
C SER A 157 13.01 31.69 -11.75
N ARG A 158 13.43 32.80 -11.14
CA ARG A 158 12.70 34.05 -10.80
C ARG A 158 11.20 34.06 -11.17
N GLY A 159 10.35 33.85 -10.16
CA GLY A 159 8.91 34.18 -10.21
C GLY A 159 7.95 32.99 -10.13
N CYS A 160 8.41 31.76 -10.36
CA CYS A 160 7.58 30.56 -10.25
C CYS A 160 7.77 29.87 -8.90
N SER A 161 6.70 29.77 -8.11
CA SER A 161 6.63 28.85 -6.97
C SER A 161 5.76 27.67 -7.36
N LEU A 162 6.33 26.48 -7.53
CA LEU A 162 5.56 25.26 -7.72
C LEU A 162 5.19 24.71 -6.34
N LEU A 163 3.89 24.63 -6.05
CA LEU A 163 3.41 23.83 -4.94
C LEU A 163 3.34 22.37 -5.40
N VAL A 164 4.34 21.59 -5.02
CA VAL A 164 4.45 20.19 -5.45
C VAL A 164 3.53 19.31 -4.60
N ARG A 165 2.45 18.81 -5.21
CA ARG A 165 1.57 17.76 -4.61
C ARG A 165 2.16 16.35 -4.75
N LEU A 166 3.19 16.18 -5.59
CA LEU A 166 3.81 14.90 -5.99
C LEU A 166 5.21 14.71 -5.38
N THR A 167 5.37 14.94 -4.08
CA THR A 167 6.50 14.33 -3.37
C THR A 167 6.13 12.87 -3.11
N ALA A 168 6.94 11.89 -3.51
CA ALA A 168 6.71 10.47 -3.25
C ALA A 168 6.58 10.24 -1.75
N LEU A 169 5.33 10.15 -1.27
CA LEU A 169 5.00 9.89 0.11
C LEU A 169 4.08 8.68 0.10
N PRO A 170 4.50 7.54 0.68
CA PRO A 170 3.62 6.39 0.78
C PRO A 170 2.36 6.80 1.57
N VAL A 171 1.22 6.65 0.89
CA VAL A 171 -0.14 6.78 1.42
C VAL A 171 -0.25 5.67 2.46
N THR A 172 -0.11 5.90 3.76
CA THR A 172 -1.26 5.95 4.69
C THR A 172 -0.87 6.49 6.08
N LYS A 173 0.40 6.82 6.34
CA LYS A 173 0.89 7.20 7.69
C LYS A 173 1.72 8.48 7.72
N LYS A 174 1.29 9.54 7.01
CA LYS A 174 1.81 10.89 7.26
C LYS A 174 0.68 11.84 7.63
N PRO A 175 0.90 12.74 8.59
CA PRO A 175 -0.15 13.59 9.13
C PRO A 175 -0.78 14.43 8.02
N LEU A 176 -2.11 14.47 7.99
CA LEU A 176 -2.93 15.35 7.14
C LEU A 176 -2.47 16.82 7.18
N ARG A 177 -1.72 17.24 8.22
CA ARG A 177 -1.05 18.54 8.30
C ARG A 177 -0.22 18.88 7.04
N LYS A 178 0.40 17.91 6.38
CA LYS A 178 1.20 18.14 5.16
C LYS A 178 0.35 18.51 3.94
N VAL A 179 -0.91 18.08 3.92
CA VAL A 179 -1.87 18.35 2.84
C VAL A 179 -2.72 19.59 3.14
N CYS A 180 -2.94 19.91 4.42
CA CYS A 180 -3.79 21.03 4.82
C CYS A 180 -3.06 22.39 4.81
N TRP A 181 -1.74 22.41 5.10
CA TRP A 181 -0.93 23.64 5.07
C TRP A 181 -0.97 24.42 3.74
N PRO A 182 -0.92 23.78 2.55
CA PRO A 182 -1.02 24.52 1.30
C PRO A 182 -2.37 25.19 1.04
N VAL A 183 -3.44 24.80 1.75
CA VAL A 183 -4.76 25.42 1.59
C VAL A 183 -4.83 26.80 2.27
N LEU A 184 -3.93 27.06 3.23
CA LEU A 184 -3.95 28.28 4.05
C LEU A 184 -3.00 29.39 3.59
N THR A 185 -2.24 29.23 2.50
CA THR A 185 -1.36 30.29 1.99
C THR A 185 -1.38 30.45 0.46
N LEU A 186 -1.94 31.59 0.01
CA LEU A 186 -1.81 32.28 -1.29
C LEU A 186 -2.77 31.90 -2.45
N PRO A 187 -3.16 32.90 -3.28
CA PRO A 187 -3.96 32.69 -4.49
C PRO A 187 -3.15 31.91 -5.52
N VAL A 188 -3.77 30.87 -6.07
CA VAL A 188 -3.18 29.96 -7.06
C VAL A 188 -2.96 30.70 -8.38
N CYS A 189 -1.71 30.96 -8.74
CA CYS A 189 -1.33 31.31 -10.11
C CYS A 189 -1.31 30.00 -10.93
N LEU A 190 -2.39 29.73 -11.66
CA LEU A 190 -2.46 28.63 -12.64
C LEU A 190 -1.53 28.95 -13.82
N LEU A 191 -0.32 28.40 -13.79
CA LEU A 191 0.58 28.44 -14.95
C LEU A 191 0.32 27.23 -15.84
N THR A 192 -0.55 27.44 -16.82
CA THR A 192 -0.56 26.72 -18.09
C THR A 192 0.68 27.12 -18.89
N LYS A 193 1.87 26.66 -18.49
CA LYS A 193 3.02 26.62 -19.40
C LYS A 193 3.41 25.17 -19.62
N LYS A 194 3.36 24.77 -20.90
CA LYS A 194 3.94 23.55 -21.49
C LYS A 194 5.42 23.44 -21.10
N VAL A 195 5.72 23.07 -19.87
CA VAL A 195 6.92 22.30 -19.56
C VAL A 195 6.61 20.91 -20.08
N GLY A 196 7.42 20.37 -20.97
CA GLY A 196 7.18 19.09 -21.62
C GLY A 196 6.91 17.99 -20.59
N LEU A 197 5.64 17.74 -20.30
CA LEU A 197 5.17 16.57 -19.55
C LEU A 197 5.36 15.36 -20.47
N ARG A 198 6.58 14.83 -20.53
CA ARG A 198 6.78 13.44 -20.91
C ARG A 198 6.75 12.64 -19.61
N HIS A 199 5.64 11.90 -19.43
CA HIS A 199 5.49 10.73 -18.56
C HIS A 199 5.59 10.97 -17.04
N VAL A 200 4.44 11.23 -16.39
CA VAL A 200 4.29 11.21 -14.90
C VAL A 200 4.18 9.78 -14.36
N LEU A 201 3.87 8.80 -15.23
CA LEU A 201 3.92 7.37 -14.95
C LEU A 201 4.95 6.76 -15.89
N ARG A 202 6.00 6.13 -15.34
CA ARG A 202 7.01 5.46 -16.15
C ARG A 202 6.55 4.07 -16.56
N ARG A 203 6.11 3.26 -15.59
CA ARG A 203 5.65 1.88 -15.82
C ARG A 203 4.60 1.46 -14.78
N ILE A 204 3.58 0.78 -15.26
CA ILE A 204 2.67 -0.02 -14.41
C ILE A 204 2.96 -1.47 -14.77
N SER A 205 3.36 -2.26 -13.78
CA SER A 205 3.50 -3.70 -13.94
C SER A 205 2.35 -4.37 -13.21
N ALA A 206 1.29 -4.65 -13.97
CA ALA A 206 0.17 -5.49 -13.58
C ALA A 206 0.10 -6.62 -14.62
N TYR A 207 0.26 -7.87 -14.16
CA TYR A 207 0.14 -9.07 -14.99
C TYR A 207 -1.10 -9.84 -14.59
#